data_AF-A0A930ZIE8-F1
#
_entry.id   AF-A0A930ZIE8-F1
#
_cell.length_a   1.000
_cell.length_b   1.000
_cell.length_c   1.000
_cell.angle_alpha   90.00
_cell.angle_beta   90.00
_cell.angle_gamma   90.00
#
_symmetry.space_group_name_H-M   'P 1'
#
loop_
_entity.id
_entity.type
_entity.pdbx_description
1 polymer ?
#
loop_
_entity_poly.entity_id
_entity_poly.type
_entity_poly.pdbx_seq_one_letter_code
_entity_poly.pdbx_strand_id
1 'polypeptide(L)'
;MLVWLLVLGAVVGLLALAWKGPELWTFTSPQDRAVRELAKMARQAKRHNTIVRYQAGLPFVITHQRRGLVYMLQGRVVSRSELIRVLGRSGLETVVRVEGEERMSLPNPTRMTLLDSHLPR
;
A
#
# COMPACT_ATOMS: atom_id res chain seq x y z
N MET A 1 -13.01 58.61 0.04
CA MET A 1 -12.48 57.80 1.16
C MET A 1 -12.98 56.36 1.12
N LEU A 2 -14.26 56.11 0.87
CA LEU A 2 -14.84 54.76 0.79
C LEU A 2 -14.17 53.82 -0.23
N VAL A 3 -13.86 54.33 -1.43
CA VAL A 3 -13.21 53.56 -2.52
C VAL A 3 -11.81 53.11 -2.12
N TRP A 4 -11.04 53.96 -1.44
CA TRP A 4 -9.70 53.63 -0.96
C TRP A 4 -9.72 52.54 0.12
N LEU A 5 -10.73 52.54 1.00
CA LEU A 5 -10.90 51.51 2.01
C LEU A 5 -11.27 50.15 1.39
N LEU A 6 -12.06 50.14 0.32
CA LEU A 6 -12.38 48.92 -0.42
C LEU A 6 -11.17 48.34 -1.15
N VAL A 7 -10.37 49.19 -1.79
CA VAL A 7 -9.13 48.77 -2.45
C VAL A 7 -8.12 48.25 -1.42
N LEU A 8 -7.98 48.92 -0.27
CA LEU A 8 -7.09 48.46 0.80
C LEU A 8 -7.54 47.10 1.37
N GLY A 9 -8.85 46.91 1.58
CA GLY A 9 -9.41 45.64 2.03
C GLY A 9 -9.21 44.50 1.02
N ALA A 10 -9.36 44.78 -0.28
CA ALA A 10 -9.11 43.81 -1.34
C ALA A 10 -7.63 43.41 -1.41
N VAL A 11 -6.72 44.39 -1.27
CA VAL A 11 -5.26 44.15 -1.25
C VAL A 11 -4.87 43.32 -0.03
N VAL A 12 -5.38 43.64 1.16
CA VAL A 12 -5.09 42.89 2.39
C VAL A 12 -5.66 41.47 2.32
N GLY A 13 -6.85 41.29 1.75
CA GLY A 13 -7.45 39.97 1.54
C GLY A 13 -6.63 39.10 0.57
N LEU A 14 -6.15 39.68 -0.53
CA LEU A 14 -5.25 39.01 -1.49
C LEU A 14 -3.90 38.66 -0.86
N LEU A 15 -3.33 39.58 -0.06
CA LEU A 15 -2.07 39.36 0.63
C LEU A 15 -2.19 38.24 1.67
N ALA A 16 -3.28 38.21 2.43
CA ALA A 16 -3.57 37.17 3.39
C ALA A 16 -3.77 35.81 2.70
N LEU A 17 -4.46 35.77 1.56
CA LEU A 17 -4.64 34.55 0.77
C LEU A 17 -3.32 34.01 0.21
N ALA A 18 -2.42 34.90 -0.23
CA ALA A 18 -1.09 34.54 -0.72
C ALA A 18 -0.17 34.01 0.40
N TRP A 19 -0.29 34.57 1.62
CA TRP A 19 0.53 34.14 2.76
C TRP A 19 0.02 32.90 3.47
N LYS A 20 -1.31 32.71 3.55
CA LYS A 20 -1.98 31.54 4.17
C LYS A 20 -2.30 30.41 3.18
N GLY A 21 -2.13 30.65 1.88
CA GLY A 21 -2.30 29.66 0.82
C GLY A 21 -1.50 28.37 1.01
N PRO A 22 -0.20 28.38 1.38
CA PRO A 22 0.58 27.14 1.43
C PRO A 22 0.20 26.22 2.62
N GLU A 23 -0.33 26.78 3.71
CA GLU A 23 -0.80 25.99 4.88
C GLU A 23 -2.15 25.32 4.62
N LEU A 24 -3.02 25.95 3.84
CA LEU A 24 -4.32 25.37 3.47
C LEU A 24 -4.20 24.31 2.37
N TRP A 25 -3.10 24.28 1.62
CA TRP A 25 -2.82 23.20 0.64
C TRP A 25 -2.08 22.03 1.29
N THR A 26 -1.72 22.14 2.57
CA THR A 26 -1.21 21.04 3.40
C THR A 26 -2.35 20.26 4.07
N PHE A 27 -3.53 20.18 3.44
CA PHE A 27 -4.41 19.04 3.68
C PHE A 27 -3.63 17.81 3.25
N THR A 28 -3.03 17.13 4.22
CA THR A 28 -2.46 15.78 4.10
C THR A 28 -3.53 14.94 3.44
N SER A 29 -3.44 14.82 2.13
CA SER A 29 -4.59 14.43 1.35
C SER A 29 -4.86 12.96 1.64
N PRO A 30 -6.11 12.51 1.68
CA PRO A 30 -6.40 11.07 1.76
C PRO A 30 -5.64 10.27 0.68
N GLN A 31 -5.29 10.92 -0.44
CA GLN A 31 -4.43 10.36 -1.48
C GLN A 31 -3.00 10.11 -0.99
N ASP A 32 -2.38 11.05 -0.27
CA ASP A 32 -1.01 10.86 0.27
C ASP A 32 -0.93 9.67 1.23
N ARG A 33 -2.00 9.44 2.02
CA ARG A 33 -2.08 8.27 2.91
C ARG A 33 -2.22 6.99 2.10
N ALA A 34 -3.11 6.96 1.12
CA ALA A 34 -3.31 5.80 0.25
C ALA A 34 -2.01 5.42 -0.50
N VAL A 35 -1.29 6.41 -1.05
CA VAL A 35 0.00 6.21 -1.72
C VAL A 35 1.03 5.65 -0.74
N ARG A 36 1.08 6.16 0.50
CA ARG A 36 2.01 5.66 1.53
C ARG A 36 1.74 4.21 1.90
N GLU A 37 0.47 3.86 2.10
CA GLU A 37 0.08 2.48 2.42
C GLU A 37 0.33 1.53 1.23
N LEU A 38 0.09 1.99 0.00
CA LEU A 38 0.44 1.25 -1.20
C LEU A 38 1.95 1.02 -1.32
N ALA A 39 2.76 2.03 -1.02
CA ALA A 39 4.22 1.91 -1.01
C ALA A 39 4.70 0.88 0.02
N LYS A 40 4.08 0.81 1.21
CA LYS A 40 4.39 -0.24 2.20
C LYS A 40 4.07 -1.63 1.65
N MET A 41 2.90 -1.81 1.05
CA MET A 41 2.51 -3.07 0.41
C MET A 41 3.46 -3.46 -0.72
N ALA A 42 3.85 -2.51 -1.57
CA ALA A 42 4.79 -2.75 -2.67
C ALA A 42 6.18 -3.16 -2.17
N ARG A 43 6.69 -2.53 -1.11
CA ARG A 43 7.96 -2.91 -0.47
C ARG A 43 7.90 -4.34 0.07
N GLN A 44 6.81 -4.68 0.75
CA GLN A 44 6.59 -6.03 1.29
C GLN A 44 6.49 -7.06 0.17
N ALA A 45 5.72 -6.77 -0.88
CA ALA A 45 5.57 -7.63 -2.03
C ALA A 45 6.93 -7.90 -2.72
N LYS A 46 7.70 -6.84 -2.98
CA LYS A 46 9.04 -6.93 -3.56
C LYS A 46 9.99 -7.77 -2.71
N ARG A 47 9.96 -7.61 -1.38
CA ARG A 47 10.85 -8.36 -0.46
C ARG A 47 10.59 -9.87 -0.49
N HIS A 48 9.35 -10.27 -0.75
CA HIS A 48 8.93 -11.66 -0.74
C HIS A 48 8.66 -12.22 -2.14
N ASN A 49 9.15 -11.54 -3.19
CA ASN A 49 8.98 -11.92 -4.59
C ASN A 49 7.52 -12.20 -4.99
N THR A 50 6.60 -11.37 -4.49
CA THR A 50 5.18 -11.38 -4.88
C THR A 50 4.78 -10.02 -5.42
N ILE A 51 3.50 -9.87 -5.76
CA ILE A 51 2.90 -8.67 -6.34
C ILE A 51 1.73 -8.15 -5.50
N VAL A 52 1.50 -6.84 -5.58
CA VAL A 52 0.28 -6.24 -5.03
C VAL A 52 -0.89 -6.57 -5.95
N ARG A 53 -1.98 -7.08 -5.37
CA ARG A 53 -3.18 -7.50 -6.09
C ARG A 53 -4.34 -6.59 -5.74
N TYR A 54 -5.32 -6.54 -6.63
CA TYR A 54 -6.51 -5.71 -6.48
C TYR A 54 -7.76 -6.57 -6.65
N GLN A 55 -8.72 -6.37 -5.76
CA GLN A 55 -10.06 -6.93 -5.88
C GLN A 55 -11.06 -5.83 -5.56
N ALA A 56 -11.99 -5.55 -6.48
CA ALA A 56 -12.99 -4.48 -6.30
C ALA A 56 -12.38 -3.11 -5.89
N GLY A 57 -11.19 -2.79 -6.42
CA GLY A 57 -10.47 -1.56 -6.10
C GLY A 57 -9.69 -1.56 -4.77
N LEU A 58 -9.73 -2.66 -4.01
CA LEU A 58 -8.99 -2.80 -2.75
C LEU A 58 -7.63 -3.46 -2.98
N PRO A 59 -6.51 -2.76 -2.69
CA PRO A 59 -5.17 -3.34 -2.77
C PRO A 59 -4.89 -4.26 -1.58
N PHE A 60 -4.44 -5.48 -1.88
CA PHE A 60 -4.00 -6.45 -0.89
C PHE A 60 -2.76 -7.20 -1.37
N VAL A 61 -2.04 -7.78 -0.41
CA VAL A 61 -0.85 -8.60 -0.63
C VAL A 61 -0.96 -9.84 0.23
N ILE A 62 -0.64 -11.00 -0.35
CA ILE A 62 -0.43 -12.23 0.41
C ILE A 62 1.02 -12.61 0.19
N THR A 63 1.79 -12.68 1.27
CA THR A 63 3.21 -13.07 1.22
C THR A 63 3.41 -14.39 1.92
N HIS A 64 4.21 -15.26 1.35
CA HIS A 64 4.71 -16.43 2.08
C HIS A 64 5.97 -16.04 2.89
N GLN A 65 5.94 -16.34 4.19
CA GLN A 65 7.05 -16.14 5.13
C GLN A 65 7.46 -17.47 5.75
N ARG A 66 8.56 -17.48 6.51
CA ARG A 66 9.08 -18.69 7.18
C ARG A 66 8.05 -19.38 8.09
N ARG A 67 7.14 -18.61 8.70
CA ARG A 67 6.11 -19.12 9.63
C ARG A 67 4.75 -19.32 8.97
N GLY A 68 4.66 -19.19 7.65
CA GLY A 68 3.41 -19.31 6.89
C GLY A 68 3.04 -18.03 6.16
N LEU A 69 1.76 -17.94 5.77
CA LEU A 69 1.22 -16.84 4.98
C LEU A 69 0.94 -15.60 5.84
N VAL A 70 1.28 -14.43 5.31
CA VAL A 70 1.00 -13.14 5.91
C VAL A 70 0.14 -12.32 4.96
N TYR A 71 -0.95 -11.79 5.48
CA TYR A 71 -1.97 -11.06 4.75
C TYR A 71 -1.85 -9.58 5.06
N MET A 72 -1.81 -8.77 4.01
CA MET A 72 -1.69 -7.32 4.14
C MET A 72 -2.78 -6.65 3.31
N LEU A 73 -3.45 -5.68 3.91
CA LEU A 73 -4.54 -4.92 3.31
C LEU A 73 -4.33 -3.45 3.64
N GLN A 74 -4.33 -2.58 2.62
CA GLN A 74 -4.14 -1.14 2.79
C GLN A 74 -2.96 -0.78 3.73
N GLY A 75 -1.84 -1.47 3.57
CA GLY A 75 -0.61 -1.20 4.32
C GLY A 75 -0.58 -1.73 5.76
N ARG A 76 -1.61 -2.48 6.20
CA ARG A 76 -1.69 -3.12 7.52
C ARG A 76 -1.70 -4.63 7.39
N VAL A 77 -1.07 -5.32 8.34
CA VAL A 77 -1.21 -6.78 8.47
C VAL A 77 -2.56 -7.09 9.07
N VAL A 78 -3.32 -7.95 8.41
CA VAL A 78 -4.68 -8.34 8.80
C VAL A 78 -4.77 -9.85 8.94
N SER A 79 -5.83 -10.32 9.60
CA SER A 79 -6.12 -11.76 9.63
C SER A 79 -6.67 -12.24 8.28
N ARG A 80 -6.56 -13.55 8.00
CA ARG A 80 -7.15 -14.16 6.81
C ARG A 80 -8.66 -13.91 6.72
N SER A 81 -9.38 -14.09 7.83
CA SER A 81 -10.83 -13.91 7.91
C SER A 81 -11.24 -12.45 7.69
N GLU A 82 -10.47 -11.51 8.22
CA GLU A 82 -10.67 -10.07 7.97
C GLU A 82 -10.45 -9.72 6.50
N LEU A 83 -9.38 -10.22 5.87
CA LEU A 83 -9.15 -10.00 4.45
C LEU A 83 -10.33 -10.52 3.60
N ILE A 84 -10.77 -11.76 3.85
CA ILE A 84 -11.92 -12.36 3.14
C ILE A 84 -13.18 -11.52 3.32
N ARG A 85 -13.45 -11.09 4.56
CA ARG A 85 -14.63 -10.26 4.88
C ARG A 85 -14.60 -8.94 4.12
N VAL A 86 -13.45 -8.27 4.07
CA VAL A 86 -13.30 -6.97 3.40
C VAL A 86 -13.35 -7.08 1.88
N LEU A 87 -12.84 -8.18 1.31
CA LEU A 87 -12.91 -8.44 -0.14
C LEU A 87 -14.32 -8.85 -0.62
N GLY A 88 -15.24 -9.16 0.31
CA GLY A 88 -16.65 -9.42 0.01
C GLY A 88 -16.91 -10.79 -0.63
N ARG A 89 -17.95 -10.89 -1.47
CA ARG A 89 -18.49 -12.17 -1.97
C ARG A 89 -17.46 -13.06 -2.66
N SER A 90 -16.56 -12.49 -3.46
CA SER A 90 -15.50 -13.25 -4.17
C SER A 90 -14.18 -13.30 -3.38
N GLY A 91 -14.17 -12.79 -2.14
CA GLY A 91 -12.98 -12.67 -1.32
C GLY A 91 -12.38 -14.03 -0.96
N LEU A 92 -13.22 -15.00 -0.60
CA LEU A 92 -12.75 -16.34 -0.23
C LEU A 92 -12.05 -17.03 -1.41
N GLU A 93 -12.69 -17.09 -2.56
CA GLU A 93 -12.14 -17.71 -3.77
C GLU A 93 -10.84 -17.03 -4.20
N THR A 94 -10.82 -15.69 -4.20
CA THR A 94 -9.64 -14.90 -4.56
C THR A 94 -8.49 -15.18 -3.60
N VAL A 95 -8.75 -15.17 -2.29
CA VAL A 95 -7.73 -15.45 -1.27
C VAL A 95 -7.20 -16.87 -1.44
N VAL A 96 -8.06 -17.89 -1.55
CA VAL A 96 -7.65 -19.29 -1.72
C VAL A 96 -6.80 -19.48 -2.98
N ARG A 97 -7.19 -18.87 -4.10
CA ARG A 97 -6.43 -18.93 -5.34
C ARG A 97 -5.02 -18.34 -5.16
N VAL A 98 -4.94 -17.13 -4.60
CA VAL A 98 -3.66 -16.46 -4.39
C VAL A 98 -2.79 -17.22 -3.37
N GLU A 99 -3.38 -17.78 -2.32
CA GLU A 99 -2.68 -18.67 -1.38
C GLU A 99 -2.07 -19.88 -2.09
N GLY A 100 -2.78 -20.48 -3.05
CA GLY A 100 -2.28 -21.58 -3.88
C GLY A 100 -1.12 -21.15 -4.77
N GLU A 101 -1.25 -20.02 -5.47
CA GLU A 101 -0.20 -19.46 -6.32
C GLU A 101 1.08 -19.16 -5.52
N GLU A 102 0.97 -18.51 -4.36
CA GLU A 102 2.12 -18.17 -3.51
C GLU A 102 2.81 -19.41 -2.92
N ARG A 103 2.05 -20.48 -2.64
CA ARG A 103 2.62 -21.76 -2.21
C ARG A 103 3.36 -22.47 -3.33
N MET A 104 2.91 -22.33 -4.58
CA MET A 104 3.57 -22.93 -5.74
C MET A 104 4.77 -22.11 -6.23
N SER A 105 4.80 -20.80 -5.98
CA SER A 105 5.88 -19.88 -6.36
C SER A 105 7.18 -20.06 -5.53
N LEU A 106 7.20 -21.03 -4.61
CA LEU A 106 8.39 -21.34 -3.83
C LEU A 106 9.58 -21.69 -4.74
N PRO A 107 10.79 -21.19 -4.45
CA PRO A 107 11.99 -21.84 -4.96
C PRO A 107 11.99 -23.26 -4.38
N ASN A 108 11.86 -24.26 -5.25
CA ASN A 108 11.99 -25.66 -4.88
C ASN A 108 13.25 -25.82 -4.00
N PRO A 109 13.17 -26.34 -2.76
CA PRO A 109 14.32 -26.48 -1.87
C PRO A 109 15.48 -27.27 -2.49
N THR A 110 15.24 -28.04 -3.54
CA THR A 110 16.28 -28.66 -4.38
C THR A 110 17.34 -27.66 -4.89
N ARG A 111 17.00 -26.39 -5.08
CA ARG A 111 17.96 -25.37 -5.54
C ARG A 111 18.89 -24.87 -4.42
N MET A 112 18.49 -24.94 -3.15
CA MET A 112 19.37 -24.57 -2.03
C MET A 112 20.42 -25.65 -1.77
N THR A 113 20.05 -26.93 -1.88
CA THR A 113 20.99 -28.04 -1.69
C THR A 113 22.03 -28.18 -2.82
N LEU A 114 21.71 -27.77 -4.05
CA LEU A 114 22.64 -27.83 -5.18
C LEU A 114 23.73 -26.73 -5.16
N LEU A 115 23.51 -25.63 -4.44
CA LEU A 115 24.51 -24.56 -4.29
C LEU A 115 25.51 -24.83 -3.16
N ASP A 116 25.11 -25.56 -2.11
CA ASP A 116 26.00 -25.93 -1.00
C ASP A 116 26.94 -27.11 -1.32
N SER A 117 26.64 -27.92 -2.35
CA SER A 117 27.45 -29.10 -2.71
C SER A 117 28.66 -28.82 -3.61
N HIS A 118 28.94 -27.56 -3.97
CA HIS A 118 30.01 -27.19 -4.92
C HIS A 118 31.18 -26.39 -4.31
N LEU A 119 31.32 -26.35 -2.99
CA LEU A 119 32.55 -25.86 -2.37
C LEU A 119 33.60 -26.99 -2.26
N PRO A 120 34.76 -26.88 -2.94
CA PRO A 120 35.88 -27.79 -2.65
C PRO A 120 36.40 -27.51 -1.23
N ARG A 121 36.58 -28.59 -0.46
CA ARG A 121 37.28 -28.55 0.83
C ARG A 121 38.77 -28.26 0.64
#